data_AF-A0A8T6PFS5-F1
#
_entry.id   AF-A0A8T6PFS5-F1
#
_cell.length_a   1.000
_cell.length_b   1.000
_cell.length_c   1.000
_cell.angle_alpha   90.00
_cell.angle_beta   90.00
_cell.angle_gamma   90.00
#
_symmetry.space_group_name_H-M   'P 1'
#
loop_
_entity.id
_entity.type
_entity.pdbx_description
1 polymer ?
#
loop_
_entity_poly.entity_id
_entity_poly.type
_entity_poly.pdbx_seq_one_letter_code
_entity_poly.pdbx_strand_id
1 'polypeptide(L)'
;MKNQDMGPETKKSDPRLRLLHRAIEGSPNAPVNYVFRGEYWLQKGSLQAAITDFETAITLATQQREDSDWGYLEQALIDRARQGLRLARTSLTQQ
;
A
#
# COMPACT_ATOMS: atom_id res chain seq x y z
N MET A 1 -25.73 -5.28 -12.40
CA MET A 1 -24.81 -4.59 -13.33
C MET A 1 -24.35 -3.28 -12.72
N LYS A 2 -23.08 -3.20 -12.32
CA LYS A 2 -22.27 -1.99 -12.41
C LYS A 2 -20.89 -2.45 -12.86
N ASN A 3 -20.74 -2.47 -14.18
CA ASN A 3 -19.47 -2.62 -14.84
C ASN A 3 -18.62 -1.40 -14.44
N GLN A 4 -17.56 -1.63 -13.68
CA GLN A 4 -16.42 -0.72 -13.70
C GLN A 4 -15.43 -1.32 -14.67
N ASP A 5 -15.43 -0.68 -15.83
CA ASP A 5 -14.49 -0.71 -16.93
C ASP A 5 -13.10 -1.24 -16.53
N MET A 6 -12.91 -2.53 -16.70
CA MET A 6 -11.59 -3.16 -16.64
C MET A 6 -10.92 -2.86 -17.98
N GLY A 7 -10.15 -1.77 -18.01
CA GLY A 7 -9.30 -1.39 -19.14
C GLY A 7 -8.38 -2.53 -19.61
N PRO A 8 -7.62 -2.32 -20.70
CA PRO A 8 -6.91 -3.38 -21.43
C PRO A 8 -5.80 -4.13 -20.65
N GLU A 9 -5.63 -3.87 -19.35
CA GLU A 9 -4.69 -4.55 -18.44
C GLU A 9 -5.07 -5.99 -18.09
N THR A 10 -6.27 -6.45 -18.45
CA THR A 10 -6.71 -7.84 -18.18
C THR A 10 -6.00 -8.91 -19.01
N LYS A 11 -4.93 -8.59 -19.76
CA LYS A 11 -4.25 -9.59 -20.60
C LYS A 11 -3.05 -10.29 -19.95
N LYS A 12 -2.40 -9.72 -18.93
CA LYS A 12 -1.51 -10.42 -17.98
C LYS A 12 -1.34 -9.55 -16.73
N SER A 13 -2.04 -9.84 -15.63
CA SER A 13 -1.75 -9.16 -14.36
C SER A 13 -0.29 -9.43 -13.96
N ASP A 14 0.40 -8.42 -13.44
CA ASP A 14 1.76 -8.57 -12.93
C ASP A 14 1.75 -9.65 -11.83
N PRO A 15 2.56 -10.72 -11.94
CA PRO A 15 2.62 -11.77 -10.91
C PRO A 15 2.87 -11.20 -9.51
N ARG A 16 3.65 -10.12 -9.39
CA ARG A 16 3.91 -9.45 -8.12
C ARG A 16 2.65 -8.82 -7.55
N LEU A 17 1.86 -8.14 -8.38
CA LEU A 17 0.59 -7.55 -7.94
C LEU A 17 -0.39 -8.62 -7.47
N ARG A 18 -0.49 -9.76 -8.16
CA ARG A 18 -1.34 -10.89 -7.72
C ARG A 18 -0.93 -11.42 -6.35
N LEU A 19 0.38 -11.57 -6.11
CA LEU A 19 0.89 -12.03 -4.82
C LEU A 19 0.55 -11.02 -3.70
N LEU A 20 0.70 -9.72 -3.98
CA LEU A 20 0.36 -8.66 -3.02
C LEU A 20 -1.14 -8.63 -2.69
N HIS A 21 -2.01 -8.85 -3.68
CA HIS A 21 -3.45 -8.99 -3.43
C HIS A 21 -3.77 -10.19 -2.54
N ARG A 22 -3.21 -11.36 -2.84
CA ARG A 22 -3.40 -12.56 -2.00
C ARG A 22 -2.88 -12.37 -0.58
N ALA A 23 -1.76 -11.66 -0.40
CA ALA A 23 -1.23 -11.36 0.93
C ALA A 23 -2.21 -10.51 1.75
N ILE A 24 -2.83 -9.50 1.13
CA ILE A 24 -3.86 -8.67 1.77
C ILE A 24 -5.13 -9.49 2.05
N GLU A 25 -5.59 -10.31 1.11
CA GLU A 25 -6.75 -11.19 1.32
C GLU A 25 -6.55 -12.15 2.51
N GLY A 26 -5.36 -12.73 2.63
CA GLY A 26 -5.03 -13.65 3.73
C GLY A 26 -4.72 -12.96 5.05
N SER A 27 -4.36 -11.68 5.05
CA SER A 27 -3.99 -10.92 6.24
C SER A 27 -4.32 -9.42 6.05
N PRO A 28 -5.61 -9.05 6.12
CA PRO A 28 -6.07 -7.69 5.80
C PRO A 28 -5.68 -6.66 6.87
N ASN A 29 -5.28 -7.10 8.06
CA ASN A 29 -4.85 -6.21 9.13
C ASN A 29 -3.32 -6.11 9.21
N ALA A 30 -2.56 -6.74 8.31
CA ALA A 30 -1.10 -6.69 8.33
C ALA A 30 -0.60 -5.42 7.60
N PRO A 31 -0.04 -4.41 8.30
CA PRO A 31 0.30 -3.13 7.69
C PRO A 31 1.37 -3.26 6.60
N VAL A 32 2.29 -4.22 6.79
CA VAL A 32 3.38 -4.52 5.86
C VAL A 32 2.90 -4.88 4.45
N ASN A 33 1.73 -5.53 4.33
CA ASN A 33 1.17 -5.90 3.03
C ASN A 33 0.79 -4.65 2.21
N TYR A 34 0.25 -3.65 2.88
CA TYR A 34 -0.09 -2.37 2.27
C TYR A 34 1.16 -1.53 1.99
N VAL A 35 2.19 -1.57 2.84
CA VAL A 35 3.50 -0.94 2.52
C VAL A 35 4.05 -1.50 1.21
N PHE A 36 4.12 -2.82 1.07
CA PHE A 36 4.69 -3.44 -0.12
C PHE A 36 3.85 -3.21 -1.38
N ARG A 37 2.52 -3.16 -1.28
CA ARG A 37 1.67 -2.84 -2.42
C ARG A 37 1.72 -1.35 -2.78
N GLY A 38 1.80 -0.46 -1.80
CA GLY A 38 2.03 0.96 -2.00
C GLY A 38 3.35 1.23 -2.74
N GLU A 39 4.44 0.55 -2.35
CA GLU A 39 5.72 0.64 -3.06
C GLU A 39 5.65 0.13 -4.50
N TYR A 40 4.91 -0.96 -4.72
CA TYR A 40 4.66 -1.46 -6.06
C TYR A 40 3.92 -0.43 -6.92
N TRP A 41 2.84 0.17 -6.40
CA TRP A 41 2.10 1.20 -7.11
C TRP A 41 2.92 2.45 -7.38
N LEU A 42 3.74 2.86 -6.41
CA LEU A 42 4.68 3.97 -6.56
C LEU A 42 5.64 3.70 -7.72
N GLN A 43 6.19 2.48 -7.81
CA GLN A 43 7.08 2.08 -8.91
C GLN A 43 6.36 2.05 -10.27
N LYS A 44 5.07 1.72 -10.32
CA LYS A 44 4.26 1.73 -11.56
C LYS A 44 3.73 3.11 -11.93
N GLY A 45 3.97 4.14 -11.12
CA GLY A 45 3.42 5.48 -11.31
C GLY A 45 1.92 5.60 -11.00
N SER A 46 1.32 4.57 -10.40
CA SER A 46 -0.07 4.60 -9.95
C SER A 46 -0.17 5.33 -8.59
N LEU A 47 0.13 6.62 -8.61
CA LEU A 47 0.39 7.41 -7.39
C LEU A 47 -0.79 7.45 -6.43
N GLN A 48 -2.02 7.56 -6.93
CA GLN A 48 -3.21 7.56 -6.07
C GLN A 48 -3.40 6.22 -5.35
N ALA A 49 -3.15 5.11 -6.04
CA ALA A 49 -3.21 3.77 -5.43
C ALA A 49 -2.11 3.59 -4.37
N ALA A 50 -0.91 4.11 -4.64
CA ALA A 50 0.19 4.11 -3.68
C ALA A 50 -0.17 4.90 -2.40
N ILE A 51 -0.74 6.11 -2.56
CA ILE A 51 -1.20 6.95 -1.44
C ILE A 51 -2.18 6.19 -0.55
N THR A 52 -3.23 5.61 -1.15
CA THR A 52 -4.26 4.86 -0.41
C THR A 52 -3.64 3.71 0.40
N ASP A 53 -2.73 2.95 -0.20
CA ASP A 53 -2.07 1.84 0.48
C ASP A 53 -1.16 2.31 1.63
N PHE A 54 -0.37 3.38 1.43
CA PHE A 54 0.46 3.91 2.50
C PHE A 54 -0.37 4.49 3.66
N GLU A 55 -1.49 5.15 3.38
CA GLU A 55 -2.40 5.65 4.41
C GLU A 55 -3.05 4.51 5.20
N THR A 56 -3.42 3.43 4.51
CA THR A 56 -3.94 2.21 5.16
C THR A 56 -2.87 1.58 6.05
N ALA A 57 -1.62 1.47 5.56
CA ALA A 57 -0.50 0.94 6.34
C ALA A 57 -0.25 1.77 7.62
N ILE A 58 -0.26 3.10 7.52
CA ILE A 58 -0.06 4.00 8.68
C ILE A 58 -1.17 3.78 9.71
N THR A 59 -2.42 3.70 9.27
CA THR A 59 -3.58 3.48 10.16
C THR A 59 -3.45 2.17 10.92
N LEU A 60 -3.23 1.06 10.20
CA LEU A 60 -3.12 -0.27 10.82
C LEU A 60 -1.91 -0.40 11.75
N ALA A 61 -0.75 0.14 11.34
CA ALA A 61 0.46 0.08 12.15
C ALA A 61 0.34 0.95 13.40
N THR A 62 -0.34 2.10 13.32
CA THR A 62 -0.57 2.95 14.51
C THR A 62 -1.44 2.23 15.53
N GLN A 63 -2.53 1.59 15.08
CA GLN A 63 -3.39 0.77 15.94
C GLN A 63 -2.60 -0.37 16.61
N GLN A 64 -1.83 -1.13 15.83
CA GLN A 64 -1.00 -2.22 16.37
C GLN A 64 0.07 -1.73 17.33
N ARG A 65 0.58 -0.52 17.12
CA ARG A 65 1.61 0.08 17.98
C ARG A 65 1.07 0.41 19.36
N GLU A 66 -0.17 0.88 19.44
CA GLU A 66 -0.85 1.19 20.71
C GLU A 66 -1.01 -0.07 21.57
N ASP A 67 -1.13 -1.24 20.95
CA ASP A 67 -1.28 -2.54 21.62
C ASP A 67 0.06 -3.26 21.91
N SER A 68 1.20 -2.73 21.46
CA SER A 68 2.51 -3.40 21.48
C SER A 68 3.40 -2.93 22.63
N ASP A 69 4.06 -3.86 23.32
CA ASP A 69 4.99 -3.57 24.44
C ASP A 69 6.12 -2.61 24.04
N TRP A 70 6.64 -2.75 22.81
CA TRP A 70 7.80 -1.99 22.35
C TRP A 70 7.55 -1.18 21.07
N GLY A 71 6.58 -1.58 20.24
CA GLY A 71 6.12 -0.80 19.09
C GLY A 71 7.18 -0.47 18.02
N TYR A 72 8.36 -1.10 18.02
CA TYR A 72 9.46 -0.74 17.11
C TYR A 72 9.24 -1.26 15.69
N LEU A 73 8.61 -2.43 15.53
CA LEU A 73 8.27 -2.97 14.21
C LEU A 73 7.22 -2.09 13.54
N GLU A 74 6.19 -1.72 14.28
CA GLU A 74 5.11 -0.86 13.80
C GLU A 74 5.63 0.54 13.48
N GLN A 75 6.53 1.08 14.29
CA GLN A 75 7.18 2.37 14.00
C GLN A 75 7.97 2.33 12.69
N ALA A 76 8.76 1.28 12.47
CA ALA A 76 9.51 1.11 11.23
C ALA A 76 8.58 1.05 10.01
N LEU A 77 7.43 0.38 10.14
CA LEU A 77 6.40 0.34 9.09
C LEU A 77 5.75 1.72 8.87
N ILE A 78 5.42 2.45 9.94
CA ILE A 78 4.90 3.82 9.88
C ILE A 78 5.88 4.74 9.15
N ASP A 79 7.17 4.69 9.49
CA ASP A 79 8.18 5.56 8.90
C ASP A 79 8.41 5.26 7.43
N ARG A 80 8.45 3.97 7.07
CA ARG A 80 8.54 3.52 5.68
C ARG A 80 7.30 3.93 4.87
N ALA A 81 6.10 3.76 5.41
CA ALA A 81 4.86 4.18 4.77
C ALA A 81 4.81 5.70 4.59
N ARG A 82 5.23 6.48 5.59
CA ARG A 82 5.32 7.95 5.50
C ARG A 82 6.31 8.40 4.43
N GLN A 83 7.45 7.72 4.30
CA GLN A 83 8.40 8.00 3.23
C GLN A 83 7.76 7.77 1.85
N GLY A 84 7.13 6.60 1.66
CA GLY A 84 6.42 6.28 0.43
C GLY A 84 5.29 7.27 0.11
N LEU A 85 4.50 7.65 1.11
CA LEU A 85 3.42 8.63 1.00
C LEU A 85 3.94 10.01 0.55
N ARG A 86 5.05 10.47 1.12
CA ARG A 86 5.69 11.73 0.71
C ARG A 86 6.12 11.66 -0.76
N LEU A 87 6.81 10.59 -1.15
CA LEU A 87 7.25 10.39 -2.53
C LEU A 87 6.05 10.39 -3.50
N ALA A 88 5.00 9.62 -3.19
CA ALA A 88 3.81 9.53 -4.03
C ALA A 88 3.12 10.90 -4.20
N ARG A 89 2.95 11.65 -3.11
CA ARG A 89 2.34 13.00 -3.14
C ARG A 89 3.19 13.99 -3.92
N THR A 90 4.51 14.02 -3.68
CA THR A 90 5.41 14.91 -4.42
C THR A 90 5.39 14.60 -5.91
N SER A 91 5.47 13.32 -6.30
CA SER A 91 5.37 12.92 -7.71
C SER A 91 4.02 13.29 -8.32
N LEU A 92 2.92 13.27 -7.55
CA LEU A 92 1.59 13.61 -8.04
C LEU A 92 1.46 15.12 -8.30
N THR A 93 2.07 15.94 -7.46
CA THR A 93 2.08 17.41 -7.65
C THR A 93 2.97 17.90 -8.80
N GLN A 94 3.87 17.04 -9.30
CA GLN A 94 4.80 17.37 -10.39
C GLN A 94 4.30 16.90 -11.76
N GLN A 95 3.14 16.22 -11.81
CA GLN A 95 2.45 15.84 -13.05
C GLN A 95 1.46 16.94 -13.47
#